data_AF-A0A934LP08-F1
#
_entry.id   AF-A0A934LP08-F1
#
_cell.length_a   1.000
_cell.length_b   1.000
_cell.length_c   1.000
_cell.angle_alpha   90.00
_cell.angle_beta   90.00
_cell.angle_gamma   90.00
#
_symmetry.space_group_name_H-M   'P 1'
#
loop_
_entity.id
_entity.type
_entity.pdbx_description
1 polymer ?
#
loop_
_entity_poly.entity_id
_entity_poly.type
_entity_poly.pdbx_seq_one_letter_code
_entity_poly.pdbx_strand_id
1 'polypeptide(L)'
;MRKTWTMEERLRGQNQRAKQAGARHDLTMEQWLETLEYFNHRCAYCGGKYEVIEHYLPVHKAGTTVSNCIPACSRCNASKDAKNHNLSFYQNERVLAFIESKGVKIAFHFHDYKAIREDYVILYCEGCGSRLHAPGLAIEDAKDYIAEFFKNTGFAHEV
;
A
#
# COMPACT_ATOMS: atom_id res chain seq x y z
N MET A 1 7.49 30.58 -9.56
CA MET A 1 7.96 30.14 -8.23
C MET A 1 7.16 28.89 -7.85
N ARG A 2 7.80 27.75 -7.57
CA ARG A 2 7.06 26.54 -7.13
C ARG A 2 6.53 26.79 -5.72
N LYS A 3 5.21 26.67 -5.54
CA LYS A 3 4.56 26.82 -4.24
C LYS A 3 5.09 25.75 -3.29
N THR A 4 5.62 26.16 -2.14
CA THR A 4 6.04 25.25 -1.07
C THR A 4 4.91 25.16 -0.07
N TRP A 5 4.30 23.99 0.07
CA TRP A 5 3.21 23.75 1.00
C TRP A 5 3.75 23.41 2.40
N THR A 6 3.19 24.06 3.41
CA THR A 6 3.39 23.74 4.83
C THR A 6 2.89 22.33 5.16
N MET A 7 3.30 21.79 6.30
CA MET A 7 2.84 20.47 6.75
C MET A 7 1.31 20.42 6.95
N GLU A 8 0.75 21.48 7.55
CA GLU A 8 -0.69 21.61 7.76
C GLU A 8 -1.47 21.66 6.45
N GLU A 9 -0.98 22.39 5.44
CA GLU A 9 -1.62 22.44 4.13
C GLU A 9 -1.60 21.07 3.43
N ARG A 10 -0.49 20.33 3.55
CA ARG A 10 -0.39 18.96 3.00
C ARG A 10 -1.38 18.02 3.68
N LEU A 11 -1.45 18.05 5.01
CA LEU A 11 -2.39 17.25 5.78
C LEU A 11 -3.85 17.58 5.40
N ARG A 12 -4.19 18.87 5.37
CA ARG A 12 -5.52 19.34 4.95
C ARG A 12 -5.87 18.86 3.53
N GLY A 13 -4.89 18.87 2.62
CA GLY A 13 -5.05 18.33 1.27
C GLY A 13 -5.39 16.84 1.26
N GLN A 14 -4.75 16.02 2.10
CA GLN A 14 -5.05 14.59 2.19
C GLN A 14 -6.43 14.32 2.82
N ASN A 15 -6.82 15.07 3.85
CA ASN A 15 -8.17 14.96 4.41
C ASN A 15 -9.23 15.38 3.39
N GLN A 16 -8.98 16.44 2.60
CA GLN A 16 -9.89 16.86 1.54
C GLN A 16 -10.04 15.79 0.44
N ARG A 17 -8.94 15.13 0.04
CA ARG A 17 -8.98 14.01 -0.93
C ARG A 17 -9.81 12.84 -0.41
N ALA A 18 -9.62 12.45 0.86
CA ALA A 18 -10.41 11.38 1.47
C ALA A 18 -11.89 11.76 1.60
N LYS A 19 -12.18 13.01 1.99
CA LYS A 19 -13.56 13.54 2.03
C LYS A 19 -14.24 13.48 0.67
N GLN A 20 -13.54 13.89 -0.40
CA GLN A 20 -14.06 13.81 -1.78
C GLN A 20 -14.32 12.37 -2.24
N ALA A 21 -13.58 11.40 -1.70
CA ALA A 21 -13.79 9.98 -1.93
C ALA A 21 -14.86 9.34 -1.02
N GLY A 22 -15.52 10.12 -0.15
CA GLY A 22 -16.49 9.60 0.83
C GLY A 22 -15.87 8.74 1.94
N ALA A 23 -14.56 8.83 2.14
CA ALA A 23 -13.83 8.05 3.13
C ALA A 23 -13.58 8.83 4.43
N ARG A 24 -13.15 8.12 5.48
CA ARG A 24 -12.73 8.74 6.76
C ARG A 24 -11.58 9.74 6.51
N HIS A 25 -11.60 10.87 7.21
CA HIS A 25 -10.70 12.00 6.98
C HIS A 25 -10.47 12.79 8.27
N ASP A 26 -10.16 12.07 9.35
CA ASP A 26 -10.09 12.56 10.73
C ASP A 26 -8.65 12.73 11.24
N LEU A 27 -7.63 12.54 10.39
CA LEU A 27 -6.22 12.72 10.79
C LEU A 27 -5.95 14.16 11.23
N THR A 28 -5.58 14.36 12.49
CA THR A 28 -5.24 15.66 13.06
C THR A 28 -3.75 15.98 12.94
N MET A 29 -3.40 17.26 13.11
CA MET A 29 -1.99 17.67 13.10
C MET A 29 -1.21 17.06 14.27
N GLU A 30 -1.82 16.97 15.44
CA GLU A 30 -1.24 16.33 16.63
C GLU A 30 -0.93 14.85 16.38
N GLN A 31 -1.91 14.09 15.88
CA GLN A 31 -1.72 12.68 15.50
C GLN A 31 -0.63 12.51 14.44
N TRP A 32 -0.55 13.42 13.49
CA TRP A 32 0.49 13.38 12.47
C TRP A 32 1.89 13.67 13.04
N LEU A 33 2.01 14.60 13.99
CA LEU A 33 3.28 14.83 14.69
C LEU A 33 3.71 13.63 15.53
N GLU A 34 2.78 12.99 16.26
CA GLU A 34 3.07 11.74 16.98
C GLU A 34 3.53 10.63 16.04
N THR A 35 2.92 10.54 14.87
CA THR A 35 3.30 9.58 13.84
C THR A 35 4.73 9.85 13.35
N LEU A 36 5.06 11.12 13.08
CA LEU A 36 6.42 11.50 12.68
C LEU A 36 7.43 11.17 13.78
N GLU A 37 7.11 11.43 15.05
CA GLU A 37 7.97 11.13 16.19
C GLU A 37 8.23 9.62 16.29
N TYR A 38 7.19 8.78 16.21
CA TYR A 38 7.34 7.32 16.21
C TYR A 38 8.30 6.82 15.11
N PHE A 39 8.26 7.45 13.94
CA PHE A 39 9.14 7.12 12.82
C PHE A 39 10.47 7.90 12.81
N ASN A 40 10.80 8.65 13.86
CA ASN A 40 12.00 9.51 13.96
C ASN A 40 12.13 10.50 12.81
N HIS A 41 11.01 11.07 12.35
CA HIS A 41 10.92 11.96 11.18
C HIS A 41 11.58 11.36 9.93
N ARG A 42 11.44 10.05 9.73
CA ARG A 42 12.03 9.30 8.61
C ARG A 42 10.98 8.49 7.88
N CYS A 43 11.31 8.09 6.66
CA CYS A 43 10.49 7.17 5.88
C CYS A 43 10.28 5.87 6.67
N ALA A 44 9.03 5.51 6.90
CA ALA A 44 8.61 4.34 7.65
C ALA A 44 9.13 3.02 7.03
N TYR A 45 9.30 3.00 5.71
CA TYR A 45 9.80 1.83 4.97
C TYR A 45 11.32 1.70 5.00
N CYS A 46 12.06 2.73 4.58
CA CYS A 46 13.51 2.63 4.36
C CYS A 46 14.37 3.38 5.37
N GLY A 47 13.79 4.13 6.32
CA GLY A 47 14.53 4.95 7.29
C GLY A 47 15.20 6.21 6.70
N GLY A 48 15.08 6.44 5.39
CA GLY A 48 15.56 7.65 4.73
C GLY A 48 14.75 8.90 5.06
N LYS A 49 15.02 10.02 4.38
CA LYS A 49 14.24 11.26 4.54
C LYS A 49 12.80 11.05 4.05
N TYR A 50 11.81 11.45 4.85
CA TYR A 50 10.41 11.44 4.39
C TYR A 50 10.10 12.69 3.55
N GLU A 51 9.14 12.55 2.65
CA GLU A 51 8.77 13.57 1.68
C GLU A 51 7.25 13.72 1.56
N VAL A 52 6.49 12.66 1.82
CA VAL A 52 5.03 12.59 1.66
C VAL A 52 4.33 11.96 2.87
N ILE A 53 3.04 12.28 3.02
CA ILE A 53 2.10 11.51 3.82
C ILE A 53 1.61 10.39 2.90
N GLU A 54 1.90 9.16 3.29
CA GLU A 54 1.57 7.96 2.53
C GLU A 54 0.43 7.19 3.19
N HIS A 55 -0.48 6.69 2.37
CA HIS A 55 -1.58 5.83 2.83
C HIS A 55 -1.15 4.36 2.77
N TYR A 56 -1.10 3.71 3.93
CA TYR A 56 -0.71 2.31 4.04
C TYR A 56 -1.69 1.41 3.25
N LEU A 57 -2.99 1.51 3.54
CA LEU A 57 -4.08 0.97 2.73
C LEU A 57 -4.68 2.05 1.81
N PRO A 58 -5.29 1.68 0.67
CA PRO A 58 -5.96 2.63 -0.21
C PRO A 58 -6.95 3.53 0.53
N VAL A 59 -7.01 4.81 0.14
CA VAL A 59 -7.86 5.83 0.79
C VAL A 59 -9.33 5.41 0.85
N HIS A 60 -9.86 4.78 -0.20
CA HIS A 60 -11.26 4.33 -0.22
C HIS A 60 -11.55 3.17 0.76
N LYS A 61 -10.52 2.46 1.26
CA LYS A 61 -10.67 1.39 2.25
C LYS A 61 -10.56 1.89 3.68
N ALA A 62 -9.53 2.70 3.97
CA ALA A 62 -9.17 3.06 5.34
C ALA A 62 -9.10 4.59 5.60
N GLY A 63 -9.36 5.41 4.58
CA GLY A 63 -9.38 6.87 4.70
C GLY A 63 -8.01 7.51 4.94
N THR A 64 -8.03 8.80 5.30
CA THR A 64 -6.88 9.52 5.86
C THR A 64 -7.05 9.56 7.37
N THR A 65 -6.41 8.63 8.08
CA THR A 65 -6.56 8.39 9.52
C THR A 65 -5.18 8.15 10.17
N VAL A 66 -5.09 8.24 11.50
CA VAL A 66 -3.82 8.00 12.24
C VAL A 66 -3.27 6.58 12.07
N SER A 67 -4.14 5.59 11.88
CA SER A 67 -3.74 4.19 11.66
C SER A 67 -3.43 3.88 10.20
N ASN A 68 -3.71 4.79 9.26
CA ASN A 68 -3.52 4.55 7.83
C ASN A 68 -2.50 5.50 7.18
N CYS A 69 -2.06 6.56 7.86
CA CYS A 69 -1.10 7.50 7.32
C CYS A 69 0.28 7.36 7.96
N ILE A 70 1.32 7.23 7.14
CA ILE A 70 2.73 7.07 7.56
C ILE A 70 3.66 7.97 6.74
N PRO A 71 4.85 8.34 7.26
CA PRO A 71 5.83 9.09 6.49
C PRO A 71 6.52 8.19 5.45
N ALA A 72 6.59 8.63 4.19
CA ALA A 72 7.35 7.92 3.16
C ALA A 72 8.22 8.87 2.32
N CYS A 73 9.30 8.34 1.76
CA CYS A 73 10.00 8.99 0.65
C CYS A 73 9.26 8.73 -0.67
N SER A 74 9.45 9.59 -1.66
CA SER A 74 8.80 9.46 -2.98
C SER A 74 9.14 8.13 -3.66
N ARG A 75 10.35 7.60 -3.46
CA ARG A 75 10.78 6.31 -4.02
C ARG A 75 9.97 5.14 -3.45
N CYS A 76 9.82 5.06 -2.13
CA CYS A 76 9.07 3.98 -1.48
C CYS A 76 7.57 4.09 -1.79
N ASN A 77 7.00 5.30 -1.77
CA ASN A 77 5.62 5.53 -2.18
C ASN A 77 5.39 5.01 -3.61
N ALA A 78 6.19 5.46 -4.58
CA ALA A 78 6.05 5.01 -5.97
C ALA A 78 6.26 3.49 -6.15
N SER A 79 7.12 2.88 -5.33
CA SER A 79 7.36 1.43 -5.39
C SER A 79 6.20 0.61 -4.82
N LYS A 80 5.50 1.12 -3.79
CA LYS A 80 4.32 0.48 -3.21
C LYS A 80 3.16 0.46 -4.20
N ASP A 81 2.97 1.54 -4.94
CA ASP A 81 1.89 1.67 -5.94
C ASP A 81 2.20 0.96 -7.28
N ALA A 82 3.24 0.11 -7.33
CA ALA A 82 3.56 -0.69 -8.50
C ALA A 82 2.48 -1.75 -8.79
N LYS A 83 2.34 -2.09 -10.08
CA LYS A 83 1.22 -2.90 -10.64
C LYS A 83 1.01 -4.29 -10.01
N ASN A 84 2.02 -4.85 -9.35
CA ASN A 84 1.99 -6.26 -8.95
C ASN A 84 1.48 -6.46 -7.51
N HIS A 85 1.16 -5.38 -6.77
CA HIS A 85 0.73 -5.46 -5.36
C HIS A 85 1.64 -6.32 -4.48
N ASN A 86 2.94 -6.04 -4.53
CA ASN A 86 3.94 -6.74 -3.73
C ASN A 86 3.68 -6.48 -2.23
N LEU A 87 3.35 -7.54 -1.49
CA LEU A 87 2.99 -7.46 -0.07
C LEU A 87 4.16 -7.07 0.84
N SER A 88 5.41 -7.05 0.37
CA SER A 88 6.57 -6.67 1.19
C SER A 88 6.47 -5.26 1.81
N PHE A 89 5.81 -4.31 1.14
CA PHE A 89 5.53 -2.99 1.72
C PHE A 89 4.48 -3.07 2.82
N TYR A 90 3.49 -3.93 2.66
CA TYR A 90 2.43 -4.13 3.65
C TYR A 90 2.93 -4.96 4.85
N GLN A 91 3.86 -5.89 4.64
CA GLN A 91 4.44 -6.75 5.66
C GLN A 91 5.61 -6.11 6.41
N ASN A 92 5.82 -4.79 6.29
CA ASN A 92 6.87 -4.10 7.03
C ASN A 92 6.56 -4.11 8.53
N GLU A 93 7.35 -4.84 9.31
CA GLU A 93 7.13 -5.06 10.75
C GLU A 93 7.01 -3.76 11.55
N ARG A 94 7.83 -2.75 11.23
CA ARG A 94 7.79 -1.46 11.94
C ARG A 94 6.49 -0.71 11.68
N VAL A 95 6.00 -0.77 10.44
CA VAL A 95 4.71 -0.18 10.06
C VAL A 95 3.57 -0.95 10.71
N LEU A 96 3.59 -2.29 10.69
CA LEU A 96 2.57 -3.11 11.34
C LEU A 96 2.48 -2.84 12.84
N ALA A 97 3.61 -2.82 13.53
CA ALA A 97 3.66 -2.51 14.96
C ALA A 97 3.08 -1.11 15.27
N PHE A 98 3.33 -0.13 14.40
CA PHE A 98 2.72 1.20 14.53
C PHE A 98 1.19 1.13 14.41
N ILE A 99 0.68 0.47 13.36
CA ILE A 99 -0.76 0.36 13.09
C ILE A 99 -1.46 -0.38 14.25
N GLU A 100 -0.86 -1.48 14.73
CA GLU A 100 -1.34 -2.23 15.89
C GLU A 100 -1.35 -1.38 17.17
N SER A 101 -0.35 -0.52 17.36
CA SER A 101 -0.33 0.44 18.49
C SER A 101 -1.47 1.45 18.46
N LYS A 102 -2.09 1.67 17.30
CA LYS A 102 -3.30 2.49 17.12
C LYS A 102 -4.61 1.69 17.22
N GLY A 103 -4.52 0.42 17.62
CA GLY A 103 -5.67 -0.46 17.84
C GLY A 103 -6.24 -1.10 16.57
N VAL A 104 -5.50 -1.06 15.45
CA VAL A 104 -5.93 -1.66 14.17
C VAL A 104 -5.10 -2.90 13.88
N LYS A 105 -5.74 -4.00 13.51
CA LYS A 105 -5.07 -5.21 13.05
C LYS A 105 -5.14 -5.29 11.53
N ILE A 106 -4.10 -5.84 10.91
CA ILE A 106 -4.02 -6.03 9.47
C ILE A 106 -3.99 -7.53 9.17
N ALA A 107 -4.87 -7.97 8.28
CA ALA A 107 -4.84 -9.29 7.68
C ALA A 107 -4.38 -9.21 6.23
N PHE A 108 -3.87 -10.35 5.73
CA PHE A 108 -3.34 -10.47 4.38
C PHE A 108 -4.07 -11.58 3.63
N HIS A 109 -4.52 -11.27 2.44
CA HIS A 109 -4.93 -12.24 1.45
C HIS A 109 -3.80 -12.43 0.44
N PHE A 110 -3.26 -13.64 0.35
CA PHE A 110 -2.24 -14.01 -0.64
C PHE A 110 -2.91 -14.56 -1.89
N HIS A 111 -2.49 -14.10 -3.06
CA HIS A 111 -2.98 -14.65 -4.32
C HIS A 111 -2.35 -16.01 -4.60
N ASP A 112 -3.19 -17.01 -4.84
CA ASP A 112 -2.81 -18.32 -5.34
C ASP A 112 -3.12 -18.39 -6.85
N TYR A 113 -2.17 -17.92 -7.66
CA TYR A 113 -2.34 -17.85 -9.11
C TYR A 113 -2.13 -19.21 -9.77
N LYS A 114 -3.03 -19.57 -10.67
CA LYS A 114 -2.90 -20.69 -11.59
C LYS A 114 -2.99 -20.20 -13.03
N ALA A 115 -2.33 -20.92 -13.93
CA ALA A 115 -2.32 -20.59 -15.35
C ALA A 115 -3.34 -21.44 -16.10
N ILE A 116 -4.11 -20.80 -16.98
CA ILE A 116 -4.97 -21.47 -17.96
C ILE A 116 -4.60 -20.99 -19.36
N ARG A 117 -4.79 -21.87 -20.34
CA ARG A 117 -4.51 -21.60 -21.75
C ARG A 117 -5.79 -21.22 -22.47
N GLU A 118 -5.83 -20.01 -23.03
CA GLU A 118 -6.81 -19.56 -24.02
C GLU A 118 -6.05 -19.15 -25.30
N ASP A 119 -6.43 -18.07 -25.99
CA ASP A 119 -5.64 -17.47 -27.07
C ASP A 119 -4.26 -16.98 -26.59
N TYR A 120 -4.10 -16.81 -25.28
CA TYR A 120 -2.87 -16.54 -24.54
C TYR A 120 -3.02 -17.05 -23.09
N VAL A 121 -1.96 -16.98 -22.29
CA VAL A 121 -2.00 -17.43 -20.89
C VAL A 121 -2.73 -16.40 -20.01
N ILE A 122 -3.68 -16.87 -19.23
CA ILE A 122 -4.33 -16.10 -18.17
C ILE A 122 -3.91 -16.68 -16.83
N LEU A 123 -3.38 -15.84 -15.94
CA LEU A 123 -3.16 -16.18 -14.55
C LEU A 123 -4.41 -15.81 -13.75
N TYR A 124 -5.01 -16.76 -13.04
CA TYR A 124 -6.18 -16.51 -12.21
C TYR A 124 -5.92 -16.88 -10.75
N CYS A 125 -6.34 -16.03 -9.81
CA CYS A 125 -6.24 -16.31 -8.38
C CYS A 125 -7.44 -17.14 -7.93
N GLU A 126 -7.22 -18.31 -7.33
CA GLU A 126 -8.32 -19.19 -6.87
C GLU A 126 -9.10 -18.59 -5.70
N GLY A 127 -8.43 -17.81 -4.84
CA GLY A 127 -9.05 -17.27 -3.63
C GLY A 127 -9.96 -16.06 -3.87
N CYS A 128 -9.61 -15.20 -4.83
CA CYS A 128 -10.33 -13.94 -5.06
C CYS A 128 -10.83 -13.75 -6.51
N GLY A 129 -10.56 -14.69 -7.41
CA GLY A 129 -10.99 -14.62 -8.81
C GLY A 129 -10.27 -13.56 -9.66
N SER A 130 -9.20 -12.93 -9.15
CA SER A 130 -8.39 -11.96 -9.92
C SER A 130 -7.85 -12.62 -11.19
N ARG A 131 -7.89 -11.95 -12.34
CA ARG A 131 -7.36 -12.42 -13.61
C ARG A 131 -6.30 -11.46 -14.15
N LEU A 132 -5.16 -12.00 -14.57
CA LEU A 132 -4.08 -11.26 -15.23
C LEU A 132 -3.81 -11.90 -16.59
N HIS A 133 -3.88 -11.08 -17.63
CA HIS A 133 -3.58 -11.49 -18.99
C HIS A 133 -2.06 -11.42 -19.21
N ALA A 134 -1.44 -12.53 -19.60
CA ALA A 134 0.00 -12.65 -19.82
C ALA A 134 0.29 -13.02 -21.29
N PRO A 135 0.07 -12.10 -22.24
CA PRO A 135 0.37 -12.34 -23.65
C PRO A 135 1.88 -12.57 -23.82
N GLY A 136 2.25 -13.67 -24.49
CA GLY A 136 3.65 -14.05 -24.74
C GLY A 136 4.27 -14.95 -23.66
N LEU A 137 3.57 -15.22 -22.56
CA LEU A 137 4.00 -16.25 -21.61
C LEU A 137 3.60 -17.63 -22.14
N ALA A 138 4.56 -18.55 -22.22
CA ALA A 138 4.27 -19.95 -22.54
C ALA A 138 3.65 -20.65 -21.32
N ILE A 139 2.76 -21.63 -21.54
CA ILE A 139 2.01 -22.26 -20.44
C ILE A 139 2.94 -23.12 -19.56
N GLU A 140 3.97 -23.70 -20.17
CA GLU A 140 5.04 -24.47 -19.55
C GLU A 140 5.89 -23.62 -18.59
N ASP A 141 6.13 -22.35 -18.92
CA ASP A 141 6.92 -21.42 -18.10
C ASP A 141 6.08 -20.75 -17.00
N ALA A 142 4.74 -20.90 -17.07
CA ALA A 142 3.84 -20.14 -16.22
C ALA A 142 4.03 -20.44 -14.73
N LYS A 143 4.37 -21.68 -14.37
CA LYS A 143 4.63 -22.07 -12.99
C LYS A 143 5.82 -21.31 -12.40
N ASP A 144 6.93 -21.27 -13.12
CA ASP A 144 8.16 -20.60 -12.67
C ASP A 144 7.96 -19.08 -12.65
N TYR A 145 7.27 -18.54 -13.65
CA TYR A 145 6.89 -17.13 -13.69
C TYR A 145 6.02 -16.72 -12.49
N ILE A 146 5.02 -17.54 -12.11
CA ILE A 146 4.21 -17.30 -10.90
C ILE A 146 5.10 -17.34 -9.65
N ALA A 147 5.95 -18.36 -9.53
CA ALA A 147 6.81 -18.53 -8.36
C ALA A 147 7.83 -17.38 -8.20
N GLU A 148 8.33 -16.81 -9.29
CA GLU A 148 9.28 -15.71 -9.26
C GLU A 148 8.60 -14.36 -8.98
N PHE A 149 7.55 -14.03 -9.75
CA PHE A 149 6.98 -12.69 -9.80
C PHE A 149 5.73 -12.50 -8.94
N PHE A 150 5.02 -13.58 -8.59
CA PHE A 150 3.72 -13.51 -7.91
C PHE A 150 3.67 -14.14 -6.51
N LYS A 151 4.76 -14.79 -6.05
CA LYS A 151 4.82 -15.50 -4.76
C LYS A 151 4.40 -14.71 -3.51
N ASN A 152 4.46 -13.38 -3.57
CA ASN A 152 4.09 -12.50 -2.46
C ASN A 152 3.18 -11.35 -2.91
N THR A 153 2.20 -11.68 -3.77
CA THR A 153 1.21 -10.73 -4.26
C THR A 153 -0.13 -10.97 -3.59
N GLY A 154 -0.89 -9.89 -3.38
CA GLY A 154 -2.14 -9.99 -2.64
C GLY A 154 -2.65 -8.64 -2.16
N PHE A 155 -3.49 -8.65 -1.14
CA PHE A 155 -4.02 -7.43 -0.53
C PHE A 155 -3.96 -7.48 0.99
N ALA A 156 -3.66 -6.34 1.61
CA ALA A 156 -3.85 -6.11 3.02
C ALA A 156 -5.23 -5.49 3.29
N HIS A 157 -5.84 -5.79 4.43
CA HIS A 157 -7.08 -5.18 4.89
C HIS A 157 -7.15 -5.11 6.42
N GLU A 158 -7.90 -4.14 6.94
CA GLU A 158 -8.21 -4.07 8.37
C GLU A 158 -9.12 -5.24 8.77
N VAL A 159 -9.02 -5.70 10.02
CA VAL A 159 -9.83 -6.78 10.64
C VAL A 159 -10.42 -6.35 11.97
#